data_AF-A0A842N8T5-F1
#
_entry.id   AF-A0A842N8T5-F1
#
_cell.length_a   1.000
_cell.length_b   1.000
_cell.length_c   1.000
_cell.angle_alpha   90.00
_cell.angle_beta   90.00
_cell.angle_gamma   90.00
#
_symmetry.space_group_name_H-M   'P 1'
#
loop_
_entity.id
_entity.type
_entity.pdbx_description
1 polymer ?
#
loop_
_entity_poly.entity_id
_entity_poly.type
_entity_poly.pdbx_seq_one_letter_code
_entity_poly.pdbx_strand_id
1 'polypeptide(L)' 'MPRIATYDKRRMTGKRMPRNRALRPKTFKTEVAAKTYAEANSLKNYKLVDICTSENKQKIKIVLE' A
#
# COMPACT_ATOMS: atom_id res chain seq x y z
N MET A 1 -34.20 -2.78 -45.93
CA MET A 1 -33.14 -3.77 -45.59
C MET A 1 -32.12 -3.11 -44.67
N PRO A 2 -31.50 -3.86 -43.74
CA PRO A 2 -31.35 -3.48 -42.34
C PRO A 2 -30.04 -2.75 -42.01
N ARG A 3 -29.94 -2.21 -40.78
CA ARG A 3 -28.69 -2.25 -40.00
C ARG A 3 -29.02 -2.44 -38.52
N ILE A 4 -29.25 -3.70 -38.14
CA ILE A 4 -29.18 -4.12 -36.75
C ILE A 4 -27.71 -3.94 -36.36
N ALA A 5 -27.38 -2.82 -35.75
CA ALA A 5 -26.09 -2.66 -35.09
C ALA A 5 -26.11 -3.61 -33.89
N THR A 6 -25.61 -4.83 -34.08
CA THR A 6 -25.39 -5.79 -33.00
C THR A 6 -24.48 -5.11 -31.98
N TYR A 7 -25.10 -4.62 -30.90
CA TYR A 7 -24.42 -3.94 -29.80
C TYR A 7 -23.72 -4.96 -28.91
N ASP A 8 -22.83 -5.75 -29.51
CA ASP A 8 -22.12 -6.84 -28.83
C ASP A 8 -20.61 -6.57 -28.78
N LYS A 9 -20.26 -5.32 -28.52
CA LYS A 9 -18.87 -4.90 -28.36
C LYS A 9 -18.76 -3.94 -27.22
N ARG A 10 -18.72 -4.48 -25.99
CA ARG A 10 -18.01 -3.86 -24.86
C ARG A 10 -17.86 -4.78 -23.63
N ARG A 11 -17.74 -6.10 -23.81
CA ARG A 11 -17.02 -6.95 -22.85
C ARG A 11 -15.52 -6.88 -23.11
N MET A 12 -14.96 -5.69 -22.97
CA MET A 12 -13.53 -5.55 -22.72
C MET A 12 -13.43 -4.90 -21.36
N THR A 13 -13.65 -5.71 -20.31
CA THR A 13 -13.18 -5.40 -18.96
C THR A 13 -11.68 -5.22 -19.07
N GLY A 14 -11.25 -3.99 -19.35
CA GLY A 14 -9.85 -3.65 -19.57
C GLY A 14 -9.07 -4.16 -18.38
N LYS A 15 -8.28 -5.22 -18.60
CA LYS A 15 -7.30 -5.70 -17.63
C LYS A 15 -6.37 -4.52 -17.38
N ARG A 16 -6.61 -3.78 -16.30
CA ARG A 16 -5.74 -2.67 -15.90
C ARG A 16 -4.39 -3.31 -15.58
N MET A 17 -3.43 -3.15 -16.49
CA MET A 17 -2.09 -3.64 -16.28
C MET A 17 -1.54 -3.03 -14.99
N PRO A 18 -1.02 -3.83 -14.05
CA PRO A 18 -0.45 -3.30 -12.83
C PRO A 18 0.74 -2.42 -13.21
N ARG A 19 0.74 -1.17 -12.74
CA ARG A 19 1.88 -0.27 -12.93
C ARG A 19 3.07 -0.85 -12.17
N ASN A 20 4.19 -1.04 -12.85
CA ASN A 20 5.45 -1.46 -12.24
C ASN A 20 6.02 -0.34 -11.35
N ARG A 21 5.50 -0.23 -10.13
CA ARG A 21 5.94 0.73 -9.13
C ARG A 21 6.83 0.02 -8.12
N ALA A 22 7.95 0.65 -7.77
CA ALA A 22 8.79 0.18 -6.69
C ALA A 22 7.97 0.02 -5.40
N LEU A 23 8.18 -1.09 -4.69
CA LEU A 23 7.56 -1.34 -3.40
C LEU A 23 8.08 -0.31 -2.39
N ARG A 24 7.17 0.32 -1.67
CA ARG A 24 7.50 1.29 -0.62
C ARG A 24 7.55 0.60 0.73
N PRO A 25 8.45 1.04 1.64
CA PRO A 25 8.49 0.52 3.00
C PRO A 25 7.20 0.83 3.74
N LYS A 26 6.80 -0.09 4.63
CA LYS A 26 5.62 0.09 5.48
C LYS A 26 5.88 1.18 6.52
N THR A 27 4.89 2.04 6.74
CA THR A 27 4.92 3.09 7.76
C THR A 27 3.63 3.08 8.57
N PHE A 28 3.71 3.50 9.83
CA PHE A 28 2.63 3.50 10.80
C PHE A 28 2.32 4.92 11.28
N LYS A 29 1.10 5.15 11.75
CA LYS A 29 0.70 6.44 12.32
C LYS A 29 0.99 6.53 13.83
N THR A 30 1.03 5.39 14.50
CA THR A 30 1.20 5.30 15.96
C THR A 30 2.25 4.25 16.29
N GLU A 31 2.93 4.43 17.42
CA GLU A 31 3.94 3.48 17.89
C GLU A 31 3.32 2.13 18.22
N VAL A 32 2.11 2.11 18.79
CA VAL A 32 1.38 0.88 19.14
C VAL A 32 1.14 0.02 17.90
N ALA A 33 0.74 0.64 16.78
CA ALA A 33 0.55 -0.08 15.52
C ALA A 33 1.88 -0.62 14.95
N ALA A 34 2.98 0.10 15.15
CA ALA A 34 4.30 -0.36 14.72
C ALA A 34 4.78 -1.54 15.58
N LYS A 35 4.61 -1.49 16.90
CA LYS A 35 5.01 -2.55 17.84
C LYS A 35 4.21 -3.84 17.61
N THR A 36 2.88 -3.74 17.52
CA THR A 36 2.01 -4.91 17.24
C THR A 36 2.36 -5.56 15.90
N TYR A 37 2.71 -4.75 14.89
CA TYR A 37 3.22 -5.29 13.63
C TYR A 37 4.58 -5.98 13.80
N ALA A 38 5.51 -5.39 14.54
CA ALA A 38 6.82 -5.99 14.78
C ALA A 38 6.71 -7.34 15.50
N GLU A 39 5.84 -7.42 16.52
CA GLU A 39 5.54 -8.67 17.25
C GLU A 39 4.93 -9.73 16.33
N ALA A 40 3.93 -9.35 15.53
CA ALA A 40 3.30 -10.26 14.57
C ALA A 40 4.29 -10.79 13.51
N ASN A 41 5.34 -10.02 13.20
CA ASN A 41 6.40 -10.41 12.26
C ASN A 41 7.64 -10.98 12.97
N SER A 42 7.58 -11.22 14.28
CA SER A 42 8.69 -11.78 15.08
C SER A 42 10.01 -10.99 14.97
N LEU A 43 9.93 -9.66 14.83
CA LEU A 43 11.09 -8.78 14.78
C LEU A 43 11.64 -8.55 16.19
N LYS A 44 12.87 -9.02 16.46
CA LYS A 44 13.46 -8.98 17.82
C LYS A 44 14.40 -7.80 18.08
N ASN A 45 15.00 -7.24 17.04
CA ASN A 45 15.90 -6.09 17.12
C ASN A 45 15.44 -5.02 16.14
N TYR A 46 14.59 -4.11 16.60
CA TYR A 46 14.08 -3.03 15.76
C TYR A 46 14.04 -1.70 16.50
N LYS A 47 14.26 -0.62 15.75
CA LYS A 47 14.05 0.75 16.17
C LYS A 47 12.85 1.35 15.45
N LEU A 48 12.12 2.19 16.17
CA LEU A 48 11.08 3.04 15.62
C LEU A 48 11.72 4.37 15.24
N VAL A 49 11.62 4.72 13.96
CA VAL A 49 12.17 5.97 13.41
C VAL A 49 11.01 6.80 12.86
N ASP A 50 10.86 7.99 13.38
CA ASP A 50 9.92 8.97 12.86
C ASP A 50 10.48 9.61 11.59
N ILE A 51 9.80 9.38 10.47
CA ILE A 51 10.17 9.93 9.15
C ILE A 51 9.47 11.27 8.91
N CYS A 52 8.34 11.49 9.58
CA CYS A 52 7.57 12.70 9.42
C CYS A 52 6.83 12.99 10.72
N THR A 53 7.13 14.15 11.31
CA THR A 53 6.50 14.70 12.52
C THR A 53 5.80 16.02 12.17
N SER A 54 5.00 16.00 11.10
CA SER A 54 4.13 17.15 10.82
C SER A 54 2.86 17.02 11.66
N GLU A 55 2.31 18.13 12.15
CA GLU A 55 1.11 18.18 13.00
C GLU A 55 -0.06 17.34 12.46
N ASN A 56 -0.18 17.23 11.13
CA ASN A 56 -1.26 16.51 10.47
C ASN A 56 -0.90 15.10 9.99
N LYS A 57 0.39 14.73 10.00
CA LYS A 57 0.87 13.45 9.48
C LYS A 57 2.08 12.98 10.29
N GLN A 58 1.84 12.06 11.22
CA GLN A 58 2.88 11.25 11.86
C GLN A 58 3.14 9.99 11.02
N LYS A 59 4.41 9.70 10.75
CA LYS A 59 4.83 8.48 10.04
C LYS A 59 6.05 7.86 10.72
N ILE A 60 5.83 6.68 11.27
CA ILE A 60 6.82 5.86 11.98
C ILE A 60 7.22 4.69 11.09
N LYS A 61 8.52 4.42 10.95
CA LYS A 61 9.05 3.26 10.25
C LYS A 61 9.81 2.38 11.23
N ILE A 62 9.69 1.07 11.03
CA ILE A 62 10.48 0.07 11.75
C ILE A 62 11.77 -0.13 10.97
N VAL A 63 12.91 0.00 11.63
CA VAL A 63 14.24 -0.25 11.08
C VAL A 63 14.88 -1.37 11.88
N LEU A 64 15.36 -2.41 11.22
CA LEU A 64 16.08 -3.51 11.89
C LEU A 64 17.49 -3.06 12.22
N GLU A 65 17.96 -3.45 13.41
CA GLU A 65 19.35 -3.28 13.85
C GLU A 65 20.11 -4.60 13.83
#